data_AF-A0A3P6V0Y3-F1
#
_entry.id   AF-A0A3P6V0Y3-F1
#
_cell.length_a   1.000
_cell.length_b   1.000
_cell.length_c   1.000
_cell.angle_alpha   90.00
_cell.angle_beta   90.00
_cell.angle_gamma   90.00
#
_symmetry.space_group_name_H-M   'P 1'
#
loop_
_entity.id
_entity.type
_entity.pdbx_description
1 polymer ?
#
loop_
_entity_poly.entity_id
_entity_poly.type
_entity_poly.pdbx_seq_one_letter_code
_entity_poly.pdbx_strand_id
1 'polypeptide(L)'
;MKEKKNAEDNVQYVPVVDGGWGWVVVVGSFFIHVFADGIVYSFGLLLEIIMKEFNASNTKASVIISLLTGLNLGMGPIASAVTNKYGCRVTTILGSLIATIG
;
A
#
# COMPACT_ATOMS: atom_id res chain seq x y z
N MET A 1 29.58 -16.30 -21.04
CA MET A 1 29.63 -14.84 -20.72
C MET A 1 28.64 -13.98 -21.54
N LYS A 2 27.72 -14.55 -22.36
CA LYS A 2 26.78 -13.77 -23.19
C LYS A 2 25.42 -13.49 -22.54
N GLU A 3 25.15 -14.04 -21.36
CA GLU A 3 23.82 -14.01 -20.73
C GLU A 3 23.60 -12.81 -19.79
N LYS A 4 24.67 -12.18 -19.31
CA LYS A 4 24.57 -11.02 -18.38
C LYS A 4 24.28 -9.68 -19.06
N LYS A 5 24.26 -9.61 -20.39
CA LYS A 5 24.14 -8.33 -21.12
C LYS A 5 22.70 -7.95 -21.49
N ASN A 6 21.72 -8.82 -21.24
CA ASN A 6 20.33 -8.60 -21.67
C ASN A 6 19.39 -8.12 -20.55
N ALA A 7 19.86 -8.08 -19.29
CA ALA A 7 19.06 -7.65 -18.16
C ALA A 7 19.17 -6.14 -17.87
N GLU A 8 20.15 -5.44 -18.45
CA GLU A 8 20.43 -4.03 -18.15
C GLU A 8 19.93 -3.05 -19.24
N ASP A 9 19.42 -3.55 -20.37
CA ASP A 9 19.08 -2.72 -21.55
C ASP A 9 17.63 -2.17 -21.52
N ASN A 10 16.82 -2.53 -20.53
CA ASN A 10 15.42 -2.07 -20.41
C ASN A 10 15.21 -1.10 -19.23
N VAL A 11 16.24 -0.37 -18.82
CA VAL A 11 16.03 0.78 -17.93
C VAL A 11 15.48 1.91 -18.79
N GLN A 12 14.16 1.93 -18.94
CA GLN A 12 13.44 3.02 -19.59
C GLN A 12 13.87 4.34 -18.93
N TYR A 13 14.67 5.12 -19.65
CA TYR A 13 15.06 6.47 -19.26
C TYR A 13 13.77 7.30 -19.23
N VAL A 14 13.16 7.42 -18.05
CA VAL A 14 12.13 8.41 -17.81
C VAL A 14 12.82 9.76 -17.98
N PRO A 15 12.47 10.55 -19.03
CA PRO A 15 13.06 11.86 -19.19
C PRO A 15 12.83 12.61 -17.89
N VAL A 16 13.88 13.23 -17.36
CA VAL A 16 13.80 14.06 -16.16
C VAL A 16 12.64 15.01 -16.39
N VAL A 17 11.57 14.84 -15.62
CA VAL A 17 10.36 15.65 -15.70
C VAL A 17 10.69 17.01 -15.09
N ASP A 18 11.50 17.78 -15.80
CA ASP A 18 11.71 19.20 -15.58
C ASP A 18 10.40 19.91 -15.93
N GLY A 19 9.50 20.01 -14.94
CA GLY A 19 8.19 20.62 -15.15
C GLY A 19 7.18 20.51 -14.00
N GLY A 20 7.61 20.50 -12.73
CA GLY A 20 6.71 20.63 -11.56
C GLY A 20 5.78 19.44 -11.26
N TRP A 21 5.57 18.51 -12.19
CA TRP A 21 4.74 17.31 -12.01
C TRP A 21 5.16 16.40 -10.86
N GLY A 22 6.46 16.39 -10.54
CA GLY A 22 6.98 15.66 -9.37
C GLY A 22 6.31 16.08 -8.07
N TRP A 23 6.02 17.38 -7.87
CA TRP A 23 5.35 17.87 -6.67
C TRP A 23 3.93 17.32 -6.52
N VAL A 24 3.19 17.18 -7.63
CA VAL A 24 1.84 16.60 -7.60
C VAL A 24 1.89 15.14 -7.15
N VAL A 25 2.88 14.37 -7.64
CA VAL A 25 3.09 12.97 -7.24
C VAL A 25 3.49 12.86 -5.77
N VAL A 26 4.32 13.78 -5.26
CA VAL A 26 4.72 13.82 -3.84
C VAL A 26 3.51 14.10 -2.94
N VAL A 27 2.73 15.14 -3.27
CA VAL A 27 1.52 15.48 -2.51
C VAL A 27 0.52 14.33 -2.55
N GLY A 28 0.32 13.71 -3.72
CA GLY A 28 -0.56 12.53 -3.84
C GLY A 28 -0.08 11.35 -2.99
N SER A 29 1.21 11.02 -3.05
CA SER A 29 1.82 9.94 -2.26
C SER A 29 1.71 10.19 -0.76
N PHE A 30 1.84 11.44 -0.33
CA PHE A 30 1.68 11.84 1.06
C PHE A 30 0.26 11.54 1.56
N PHE A 31 -0.77 11.97 0.82
CA PHE A 31 -2.15 11.69 1.22
C PHE A 31 -2.46 10.19 1.26
N ILE A 32 -1.95 9.42 0.29
CA ILE A 32 -2.12 7.95 0.29
C ILE A 32 -1.57 7.34 1.57
N HIS A 33 -0.36 7.74 2.00
CA HIS A 33 0.22 7.25 3.26
C HIS A 33 -0.56 7.74 4.48
N VAL A 34 -0.97 9.00 4.51
CA VAL A 34 -1.79 9.55 5.61
C VAL A 34 -3.08 8.75 5.78
N PHE A 35 -3.76 8.39 4.69
CA PHE A 35 -4.96 7.57 4.78
C PHE A 35 -4.64 6.12 5.14
N ALA A 36 -3.68 5.49 4.47
CA ALA A 36 -3.33 4.10 4.71
C ALA A 36 -2.88 3.88 6.17
N ASP A 37 -1.90 4.64 6.63
CA ASP A 37 -1.35 4.52 7.98
C ASP A 37 -2.29 5.13 9.02
N GLY A 38 -2.94 6.26 8.70
CA GLY A 38 -3.87 6.92 9.61
C GLY A 38 -5.08 6.05 9.96
N ILE A 39 -5.61 5.28 9.00
CA ILE A 39 -6.68 4.31 9.26
C ILE A 39 -6.16 3.20 10.18
N VAL A 40 -4.99 2.62 9.88
CA VAL A 40 -4.40 1.54 10.68
C VAL A 40 -4.19 1.98 12.14
N TYR A 41 -3.65 3.18 12.36
CA TYR A 41 -3.46 3.71 13.72
C TYR A 41 -4.79 4.02 14.42
N SER A 42 -5.78 4.55 13.70
CA SER A 42 -7.10 4.87 14.27
C SER A 42 -7.86 3.61 14.72
N PHE A 43 -7.71 2.49 14.02
CA PHE A 43 -8.27 1.20 14.42
C PHE A 43 -7.74 0.69 15.77
N GLY A 44 -6.53 1.09 16.15
CA GLY A 44 -5.96 0.83 17.48
C GLY A 44 -6.87 1.35 18.61
N LEU A 45 -7.34 2.60 18.49
CA LEU A 45 -8.24 3.21 19.46
C LEU A 45 -9.66 2.63 19.37
N LEU A 46 -10.13 2.34 18.16
CA LEU A 46 -11.47 1.80 17.94
C LEU A 46 -11.64 0.42 18.60
N LEU A 47 -10.57 -0.37 18.67
CA LEU A 47 -10.64 -1.70 19.28
C LEU A 47 -10.86 -1.68 20.78
N GLU A 48 -10.34 -0.70 21.50
CA GLU A 48 -10.64 -0.53 22.93
C GLU A 48 -12.13 -0.31 23.16
N ILE A 49 -12.77 0.47 22.28
CA ILE A 49 -14.20 0.77 22.32
C ILE A 49 -15.01 -0.49 21.98
N ILE A 50 -14.64 -1.21 20.91
CA ILE A 50 -15.34 -2.44 20.51
C ILE A 50 -15.23 -3.53 21.58
N MET A 51 -14.07 -3.66 22.23
CA MET A 51 -13.89 -4.60 23.34
C MET A 51 -14.83 -4.29 24.50
N LYS A 52 -14.98 -3.00 24.83
CA LYS A 52 -15.84 -2.53 25.91
C LYS A 52 -17.32 -2.76 25.61
N GLU A 53 -17.76 -2.51 24.38
CA GLU A 53 -19.15 -2.65 23.97
C GLU A 53 -19.59 -4.13 23.85
N PHE A 54 -18.73 -4.98 23.26
CA PHE A 54 -19.05 -6.39 23.03
C PHE A 54 -18.61 -7.33 24.17
N ASN A 55 -18.02 -6.80 25.25
CA ASN A 55 -17.37 -7.61 26.31
C ASN A 55 -16.42 -8.69 25.73
N ALA A 56 -15.77 -8.36 24.61
CA ALA A 56 -14.95 -9.30 23.86
C ALA A 56 -13.58 -9.45 24.52
N SER A 57 -13.09 -10.69 24.61
CA SER A 57 -11.73 -10.96 25.10
C SER A 57 -10.66 -10.30 24.23
N ASN A 58 -9.58 -9.83 24.85
CA ASN A 58 -8.41 -9.23 24.20
C ASN A 58 -7.90 -10.05 23.00
N THR A 59 -7.99 -11.38 23.08
CA THR A 59 -7.57 -12.29 22.00
C THR A 59 -8.43 -12.14 20.73
N LYS A 60 -9.73 -11.87 20.86
CA LYS A 60 -10.62 -11.69 19.69
C LYS A 60 -10.38 -10.34 19.02
N ALA A 61 -10.13 -9.32 19.83
CA ALA A 61 -9.84 -7.97 19.37
C ALA A 61 -8.47 -7.88 18.66
N SER A 62 -7.43 -8.50 19.22
CA SER A 62 -6.09 -8.46 18.65
C SER A 62 -5.97 -9.15 17.30
N VAL A 63 -6.81 -10.16 17.01
CA VAL A 63 -6.85 -10.84 15.70
C VAL A 63 -7.20 -9.87 14.57
N ILE A 64 -8.08 -8.90 14.82
CA ILE A 64 -8.51 -7.94 13.78
C ILE A 64 -7.32 -7.06 13.36
N ILE A 65 -6.60 -6.46 14.32
CA ILE A 65 -5.36 -5.71 14.01
C ILE A 65 -4.30 -6.62 13.41
N SER A 66 -4.13 -7.85 13.94
CA SER A 66 -3.06 -8.74 13.47
C SER A 66 -3.28 -9.14 12.01
N LEU A 67 -4.53 -9.38 11.60
CA LEU A 67 -4.89 -9.62 10.20
C LEU A 67 -4.70 -8.37 9.35
N LEU A 68 -5.12 -7.20 9.82
CA LEU A 68 -4.93 -5.93 9.11
C LEU A 68 -3.44 -5.68 8.83
N THR A 69 -2.62 -5.69 9.88
CA THR A 69 -1.17 -5.44 9.79
C THR A 69 -0.47 -6.55 9.02
N GLY A 70 -0.85 -7.81 9.24
CA GLY A 70 -0.30 -8.96 8.53
C GLY A 70 -0.58 -8.92 7.03
N LEU A 71 -1.78 -8.53 6.61
CA LEU A 71 -2.12 -8.34 5.21
C LEU A 71 -1.41 -7.12 4.62
N ASN A 72 -1.31 -6.00 5.35
CA ASN A 72 -0.62 -4.81 4.89
C ASN A 72 0.85 -5.11 4.56
N LEU A 73 1.58 -5.74 5.49
CA LEU A 73 2.96 -6.17 5.29
C LEU A 73 3.09 -7.28 4.24
N GLY A 74 2.16 -8.24 4.25
CA GLY A 74 2.14 -9.38 3.34
C GLY A 74 1.82 -9.02 1.89
N MET A 75 1.21 -7.86 1.64
CA MET A 75 0.86 -7.40 0.29
C MET A 75 2.09 -6.93 -0.50
N GLY A 76 3.24 -6.69 0.14
CA GLY A 76 4.46 -6.17 -0.50
C GLY A 76 4.90 -6.94 -1.76
N PRO A 77 5.08 -8.27 -1.70
CA PRO A 77 5.44 -9.06 -2.87
C PRO A 77 4.38 -9.03 -3.99
N ILE A 78 3.09 -9.06 -3.62
CA ILE A 78 1.99 -9.03 -4.58
C ILE A 78 1.96 -7.66 -5.29
N ALA A 79 2.03 -6.58 -4.53
CA ALA A 79 2.08 -5.22 -5.05
C ALA A 79 3.29 -5.02 -5.98
N SER A 80 4.46 -5.56 -5.61
CA SER A 80 5.66 -5.52 -6.44
C SER A 80 5.47 -6.30 -7.76
N ALA A 81 4.93 -7.51 -7.71
CA ALA A 81 4.68 -8.32 -8.91
C ALA A 81 3.66 -7.65 -9.86
N VAL A 82 2.57 -7.08 -9.32
CA VAL A 82 1.54 -6.38 -10.12
C VAL A 82 2.12 -5.11 -10.72
N THR A 83 2.87 -4.33 -9.95
CA THR A 83 3.53 -3.10 -10.44
C THR A 83 4.55 -3.40 -11.53
N ASN A 84 5.33 -4.47 -11.38
CA ASN A 84 6.32 -4.88 -12.39
C ASN A 84 5.67 -5.34 -13.70
N LYS A 85 4.44 -5.90 -13.65
CA LYS A 85 3.74 -6.41 -14.83
C LYS A 85 2.83 -5.37 -15.51
N TYR A 86 2.13 -4.53 -14.74
CA TYR A 86 1.09 -3.61 -15.23
C TYR A 86 1.44 -2.12 -15.04
N GLY A 87 2.55 -1.82 -14.37
CA GLY A 87 3.01 -0.46 -14.05
C GLY A 87 2.34 0.16 -12.82
N CYS A 88 2.90 1.26 -12.32
CA CYS A 88 2.41 1.94 -11.11
C CYS A 88 0.98 2.48 -11.26
N ARG A 89 0.64 3.09 -12.40
CA ARG A 89 -0.66 3.76 -12.58
C ARG A 89 -1.84 2.80 -12.45
N VAL A 90 -1.79 1.67 -13.16
CA VAL A 90 -2.85 0.65 -13.13
C VAL A 90 -2.95 0.02 -11.75
N THR A 91 -1.80 -0.26 -11.13
CA THR A 91 -1.75 -0.83 -9.77
C THR A 91 -2.39 0.09 -8.74
N THR A 92 -2.10 1.39 -8.79
CA THR A 92 -2.72 2.39 -7.89
C THR A 92 -4.23 2.48 -8.10
N ILE A 93 -4.72 2.48 -9.34
CA ILE A 93 -6.17 2.53 -9.63
C ILE A 93 -6.85 1.27 -9.08
N LEU A 94 -6.30 0.09 -9.34
CA LEU A 94 -6.85 -1.18 -8.84
C LEU A 94 -6.89 -1.20 -7.31
N GLY A 95 -5.81 -0.77 -6.66
CA GLY A 95 -5.74 -0.66 -5.21
C GLY A 95 -6.79 0.31 -4.65
N SER A 96 -7.00 1.46 -5.29
CA SER A 96 -8.01 2.44 -4.87
C SER A 96 -9.44 1.92 -5.01
N LEU A 97 -9.75 1.15 -6.07
CA LEU A 97 -11.06 0.54 -6.24
C LEU A 97 -11.32 -0.53 -5.17
N ILE A 98 -10.33 -1.38 -4.91
CA ILE A 98 -10.43 -2.39 -3.85
C ILE A 98 -10.65 -1.71 -2.49
N ALA A 99 -9.90 -0.65 -2.20
CA ALA A 99 -10.04 0.12 -0.95
C ALA A 99 -11.38 0.86 -0.82
N THR A 100 -12.07 1.14 -1.94
CA THR A 100 -13.40 1.75 -1.93
C THR A 100 -14.51 0.70 -1.77
N ILE A 101 -14.29 -0.52 -2.25
CA ILE A 101 -15.26 -1.63 -2.17
C ILE A 101 -15.21 -2.31 -0.79
N GLY A 102 -14.01 -2.49 -0.24
CA GLY A 102 -13.79 -3.08 1.09
C GLY A 102 -14.28 -2.16 2.20
#